data_AF-A0A2V7TZ96-F1
#
_entry.id   AF-A0A2V7TZ96-F1
#
_cell.length_a   1.000
_cell.length_b   1.000
_cell.length_c   1.000
_cell.angle_alpha   90.00
_cell.angle_beta   90.00
_cell.angle_gamma   90.00
#
_symmetry.space_group_name_H-M   'P 1'
#
loop_
_entity.id
_entity.type
_entity.pdbx_description
1 polymer ?
#
loop_
_entity_poly.entity_id
_entity_poly.type
_entity_poly.pdbx_seq_one_letter_code
_entity_poly.pdbx_strand_id
1 'polypeptide(L)'
;MDSNQEDGFVFKQPTTDDERRKAAKILVERLKYRVPVAIDPIDGRAEKAFAAWPERIYVVGRDGRVLFKGDMGPFGFKPDKAEA
;
A
#
# COMPACT_ATOMS: atom_id res chain seq x y z
N MET A 1 -18.38 6.06 1.16
CA MET A 1 -16.95 5.87 1.55
C MET A 1 -16.89 4.78 2.61
N ASP A 2 -17.71 3.73 2.44
CA ASP A 2 -18.12 2.85 3.55
C ASP A 2 -17.71 1.41 3.32
N SER A 3 -17.10 1.11 2.17
CA SER A 3 -16.65 -0.24 1.78
C SER A 3 -15.76 -0.88 2.84
N ASN A 4 -14.84 -0.13 3.44
CA ASN A 4 -14.01 -0.66 4.53
C ASN A 4 -14.82 -1.01 5.78
N GLN A 5 -15.92 -0.30 6.08
CA GLN A 5 -16.79 -0.63 7.20
C GLN A 5 -17.66 -1.84 6.88
N GLU A 6 -18.24 -1.89 5.68
CA GLU A 6 -19.05 -3.00 5.16
C GLU A 6 -18.23 -4.30 5.09
N ASP A 7 -16.99 -4.20 4.60
CA ASP A 7 -16.04 -5.31 4.55
C ASP A 7 -15.39 -5.59 5.91
N GLY A 8 -15.72 -4.84 6.97
CA GLY A 8 -15.18 -5.07 8.32
C GLY A 8 -13.67 -4.88 8.44
N PHE A 9 -13.06 -4.03 7.60
CA PHE A 9 -11.69 -3.53 7.71
C PHE A 9 -11.65 -2.26 8.57
N VAL A 10 -12.03 -2.40 9.84
CA VAL A 10 -12.07 -1.29 10.81
C VAL A 10 -10.93 -1.46 11.81
N PHE A 11 -9.91 -0.62 11.71
CA PHE A 11 -8.71 -0.68 12.55
C PHE A 11 -8.47 0.65 13.27
N LYS A 12 -7.90 0.57 14.47
CA LYS A 12 -7.25 1.76 15.06
C LYS A 12 -5.99 2.07 14.26
N GLN A 13 -5.69 3.36 14.11
CA GLN A 13 -4.43 3.80 13.50
C GLN A 13 -3.25 3.18 14.28
N PRO A 14 -2.39 2.37 13.63
CA PRO A 14 -1.21 1.83 14.29
C PRO A 14 -0.26 2.93 14.75
N THR A 15 0.29 2.76 15.95
CA THR A 15 1.30 3.63 16.58
C THR A 15 2.63 2.91 16.86
N THR A 16 2.67 1.60 16.61
CA THR A 16 3.86 0.76 16.70
C THR A 16 4.00 -0.17 15.49
N ASP A 17 5.20 -0.70 15.26
CA ASP A 17 5.46 -1.69 14.19
C ASP A 17 4.65 -2.97 14.39
N ASP A 18 4.47 -3.42 15.63
CA ASP A 18 3.71 -4.63 15.95
C ASP A 18 2.21 -4.47 15.68
N GLU A 19 1.64 -3.31 16.02
CA GLU A 19 0.26 -2.98 15.67
C GLU A 19 0.06 -2.96 14.15
N ARG A 20 1.01 -2.36 13.41
CA ARG A 20 0.97 -2.30 11.95
C ARG A 20 1.09 -3.69 11.33
N ARG A 21 1.98 -4.53 11.86
CA ARG A 21 2.13 -5.94 11.45
C ARG A 21 0.86 -6.74 11.70
N LYS A 22 0.19 -6.53 12.83
CA LYS A 22 -1.08 -7.19 13.14
C LYS A 22 -2.18 -6.81 12.14
N ALA A 23 -2.30 -5.53 11.79
CA ALA A 23 -3.25 -5.08 10.77
C ALA A 23 -2.94 -5.68 9.39
N ALA A 24 -1.67 -5.65 8.96
CA ALA A 24 -1.24 -6.22 7.68
C ALA A 24 -1.48 -7.75 7.61
N LYS A 25 -1.28 -8.48 8.70
CA LYS A 25 -1.55 -9.92 8.77
C LYS A 25 -3.02 -10.24 8.51
N ILE A 26 -3.95 -9.49 9.12
CA ILE A 26 -5.39 -9.63 8.89
C ILE A 26 -5.72 -9.40 7.40
N LEU A 27 -5.12 -8.36 6.80
CA LEU A 27 -5.30 -8.03 5.39
C LEU A 27 -4.84 -9.18 4.48
N VAL A 28 -3.64 -9.72 4.70
CA VAL A 28 -3.07 -10.85 3.92
C VAL A 28 -3.91 -12.12 4.07
N GLU A 29 -4.33 -12.42 5.29
CA GLU A 29 -5.15 -13.60 5.57
C GLU A 29 -6.53 -13.54 4.93
N ARG A 30 -7.14 -12.35 4.82
CA ARG A 30 -8.48 -12.17 4.27
C ARG A 30 -8.50 -11.97 2.76
N LEU A 31 -7.59 -11.16 2.22
CA LEU A 31 -7.55 -10.80 0.81
C LEU A 31 -6.71 -11.75 -0.06
N LYS A 32 -5.93 -12.64 0.57
CA LYS A 32 -5.18 -13.71 -0.12
C LYS A 32 -4.32 -13.20 -1.28
N TYR A 33 -3.51 -12.17 -1.01
CA TYR A 33 -2.59 -11.61 -2.02
C TYR A 33 -1.68 -12.69 -2.63
N ARG A 34 -1.46 -12.56 -3.94
CA ARG A 34 -0.59 -13.46 -4.72
C ARG A 34 0.87 -12.98 -4.79
N VAL A 35 1.17 -11.83 -4.19
CA VAL A 35 2.50 -11.21 -4.17
C VAL A 35 2.98 -11.05 -2.73
N PRO A 36 4.30 -11.03 -2.48
CA PRO A 36 4.83 -10.73 -1.16
C PRO A 36 4.35 -9.36 -0.67
N VAL A 37 3.86 -9.31 0.57
CA VAL A 37 3.45 -8.06 1.22
C VAL A 37 4.51 -7.67 2.24
N ALA A 38 5.10 -6.50 2.04
CA ALA A 38 6.01 -5.86 2.99
C ALA A 38 5.25 -4.79 3.79
N ILE A 39 5.83 -4.39 4.93
CA ILE A 39 5.24 -3.39 5.82
C ILE A 39 6.23 -2.24 5.91
N ASP A 40 5.78 -1.01 5.66
CA ASP A 40 6.56 0.18 5.96
C ASP A 40 6.68 0.33 7.49
N PRO A 41 7.88 0.56 8.06
CA PRO A 41 8.02 0.83 9.48
C PRO A 41 7.14 2.00 9.94
N ILE A 42 6.89 2.08 11.24
CA ILE A 42 5.98 3.07 11.82
C ILE A 42 6.40 4.51 11.55
N ASP A 43 7.69 4.74 11.28
CA ASP A 43 8.24 6.02 10.87
C ASP A 43 7.81 6.48 9.45
N GLY A 44 7.19 5.60 8.67
CA GLY A 44 6.67 5.88 7.33
C GLY A 44 7.76 6.17 6.29
N ARG A 45 8.97 5.63 6.45
CA ARG A 45 10.10 5.98 5.58
C ARG A 45 9.86 5.66 4.10
N ALA A 46 9.21 4.54 3.77
CA ALA A 46 8.94 4.18 2.37
C ALA A 46 7.81 5.05 1.80
N GLU A 47 6.75 5.27 2.58
CA GLU A 47 5.66 6.19 2.21
C GLU A 47 6.22 7.57 1.87
N LYS A 48 7.07 8.15 2.73
CA LYS A 48 7.70 9.46 2.51
C LYS A 48 8.61 9.47 1.30
N ALA A 49 9.48 8.47 1.15
CA ALA A 49 10.41 8.39 0.02
C ALA A 49 9.69 8.28 -1.34
N PHE A 50 8.52 7.65 -1.37
CA PHE A 50 7.75 7.44 -2.59
C PHE A 50 6.51 8.35 -2.69
N ALA A 51 6.30 9.29 -1.76
CA ALA A 51 5.08 10.10 -1.68
C ALA A 51 3.81 9.24 -1.95
N ALA A 52 3.71 8.13 -1.22
CA ALA A 52 2.80 7.03 -1.55
C ALA A 52 1.39 7.23 -1.00
N TRP A 53 1.18 8.18 -0.07
CA TRP A 53 -0.14 8.50 0.44
C TRP A 53 -1.06 9.14 -0.64
N PRO A 54 -2.36 8.80 -0.68
CA PRO A 54 -3.04 7.77 0.14
C PRO A 54 -2.80 6.35 -0.37
N GLU A 55 -2.62 6.19 -1.68
CA GLU A 55 -2.09 4.97 -2.32
C GLU A 55 -1.39 5.32 -3.62
N ARG A 56 -0.47 4.46 -4.06
CA ARG A 56 0.33 4.68 -5.27
C ARG A 56 0.89 3.39 -5.84
N ILE A 57 1.00 3.34 -7.17
CA ILE A 57 1.71 2.28 -7.90
C ILE A 57 2.98 2.85 -8.52
N TYR A 58 4.05 2.06 -8.47
CA TYR A 58 5.35 2.36 -9.07
C TYR A 58 5.87 1.16 -9.83
N VAL A 59 6.60 1.40 -10.91
CA VAL A 59 7.47 0.40 -11.55
C VAL A 59 8.90 0.84 -11.35
N VAL A 60 9.69 0.00 -10.69
CA VAL A 60 11.13 0.23 -10.46
C VAL A 60 11.91 -0.77 -11.30
N GLY A 61 12.79 -0.26 -12.16
CA GLY A 61 13.67 -1.05 -13.00
C GLY A 61 14.69 -1.84 -12.17
N ARG A 62 15.27 -2.88 -12.78
CA ARG A 62 16.32 -3.68 -12.14
C ARG A 62 17.58 -2.88 -11.80
N ASP A 63 17.76 -1.73 -12.45
CA ASP A 63 18.81 -0.74 -12.21
C ASP A 63 18.47 0.24 -11.07
N GLY A 64 17.33 0.07 -10.40
CA GLY A 64 16.86 0.92 -9.31
C GLY A 64 16.20 2.22 -9.75
N ARG A 65 16.00 2.46 -11.06
CA ARG A 65 15.35 3.68 -11.55
C ARG A 65 13.84 3.53 -11.55
N VAL A 66 13.14 4.62 -11.25
CA VAL A 66 11.67 4.67 -11.40
C VAL A 66 11.35 4.77 -12.89
N LEU A 67 10.73 3.73 -13.43
CA LEU A 67 10.25 3.67 -14.82
C LEU A 67 8.82 4.21 -14.94
N PHE A 68 8.03 4.05 -13.88
CA PHE A 68 6.66 4.55 -13.81
C PHE A 68 6.32 5.02 -12.41
N LYS A 69 5.66 6.17 -12.32
CA LYS A 69 5.07 6.73 -11.11
C LYS A 69 3.59 7.00 -11.38
N GLY A 70 2.72 6.28 -10.69
CA GLY A 70 1.28 6.49 -10.76
C GLY A 70 0.83 7.85 -10.20
N ASP A 71 -0.36 8.27 -10.62
CA ASP A 71 -1.04 9.43 -10.05
C ASP A 71 -1.50 9.15 -8.60
N MET A 72 -1.88 10.20 -7.87
CA MET A 72 -2.33 10.07 -6.48
C MET A 72 -3.69 9.36 -6.41
N GLY A 73 -3.77 8.30 -5.60
CA GLY A 73 -5.01 7.57 -5.37
C GLY A 73 -6.02 8.31 -4.47
N PRO A 74 -7.23 7.76 -4.28
CA PRO A 74 -7.73 6.58 -4.99
C PRO A 74 -8.07 6.86 -6.45
N PHE A 75 -8.40 8.10 -6.81
CA PHE A 75 -8.84 8.47 -8.16
C PHE A 75 -7.78 8.30 -9.25
N GLY A 76 -6.50 8.43 -8.89
CA GLY A 76 -5.35 8.23 -9.79
C GLY A 76 -4.81 6.80 -9.82
N PHE A 77 -5.31 5.90 -8.99
CA PHE A 77 -4.81 4.52 -8.95
C PHE A 77 -5.33 3.73 -10.15
N LYS A 78 -4.50 3.64 -11.20
CA LYS A 78 -4.82 2.99 -12.48
C LYS A 78 -3.73 1.99 -12.85
N PRO A 79 -3.81 0.73 -12.38
CA PRO A 79 -2.80 -0.29 -12.63
C PRO A 79 -2.48 -0.51 -14.11
N ASP A 80 -3.49 -0.45 -15.00
CA ASP A 80 -3.31 -0.63 -16.43
C ASP A 80 -2.31 0.37 -17.06
N LYS A 81 -2.15 1.56 -16.46
CA LYS A 81 -1.13 2.54 -16.90
C LYS A 81 0.30 2.07 -16.64
N ALA A 82 0.51 1.16 -15.69
CA ALA A 82 1.82 0.60 -15.34
C ALA A 82 2.21 -0.60 -16.20
N GLU A 83 1.27 -1.15 -17.00
CA GLU A 83 1.49 -2.29 -17.88
C GLU A 83 1.93 -1.89 -19.30
N ALA A 84 1.79 -0.60 -19.64
CA ALA A 84 2.14 -0.01 -20.94
C ALA A 84 3.63 0.35 -21.04
#